data_AF-A0A3N2KZE9-F1
#
_entry.id   AF-A0A3N2KZE9-F1
#
_cell.length_a   1.000
_cell.length_b   1.000
_cell.length_c   1.000
_cell.angle_alpha   90.00
_cell.angle_beta   90.00
_cell.angle_gamma   90.00
#
_symmetry.space_group_name_H-M   'P 1'
#
loop_
_entity.id
_entity.type
_entity.pdbx_description
1 polymer ?
#
loop_
_entity_poly.entity_id
_entity_poly.type
_entity_poly.pdbx_seq_one_letter_code
_entity_poly.pdbx_strand_id
1 'polypeptide(L)'
;MREYKSIMSKFFNQDSLQKIVNIVQNVRNQTTLTSKYIAKAQLYRDGVYLMIVYKNEMSVNSFYFLAGDKGEINNIAIYGLSLEGHLRAIQSSMTIFGLPVESAFMDFGREQYVDVYLKEY
;
A
#
# COMPACT_ATOMS: atom_id res chain seq x y z
N MET A 1 20.60 1.69 4.65
CA MET A 1 19.50 1.59 5.65
C MET A 1 19.29 2.86 6.48
N ARG A 2 20.33 3.58 6.95
CA ARG A 2 20.18 4.79 7.79
C ARG A 2 19.51 5.99 7.09
N GLU A 3 19.84 6.28 5.82
CA GLU A 3 19.20 7.38 5.08
C GLU A 3 17.70 7.16 4.82
N TYR A 4 17.30 5.91 4.58
CA TYR A 4 15.90 5.55 4.30
C TYR A 4 14.97 5.89 5.47
N LYS A 5 15.38 5.61 6.71
CA LYS A 5 14.59 5.95 7.91
C LYS A 5 14.42 7.47 8.09
N SER A 6 15.45 8.26 7.76
CA SER A 6 15.50 9.71 7.99
C SER A 6 14.56 10.52 7.08
N ILE A 7 14.35 10.06 5.84
CA ILE A 7 13.43 10.73 4.89
C ILE A 7 11.99 10.28 5.14
N MET A 8 11.78 8.99 5.40
CA MET A 8 10.47 8.42 5.72
C MET A 8 9.83 9.05 6.96
N SER A 9 10.62 9.33 8.00
CA SER A 9 10.16 9.98 9.22
C SER A 9 9.72 11.44 9.04
N LYS A 10 9.94 12.04 7.87
CA LYS A 10 9.43 13.38 7.56
C LYS A 10 7.93 13.38 7.26
N PHE A 11 7.39 12.25 6.80
CA PHE A 11 6.00 12.16 6.35
C PHE A 11 5.21 11.19 7.21
N PHE A 12 5.75 10.02 7.52
CA PHE A 12 5.07 9.05 8.37
C PHE A 12 5.64 9.07 9.78
N ASN A 13 4.75 8.91 10.76
CA ASN A 13 5.13 8.66 12.14
C ASN A 13 5.73 7.25 12.29
N GLN A 14 6.43 7.02 13.40
CA GLN A 14 7.20 5.79 13.60
C GLN A 14 6.34 4.53 13.59
N ASP A 15 5.13 4.58 14.15
CA ASP A 15 4.23 3.43 14.15
C ASP A 15 3.82 3.06 12.71
N SER A 16 3.38 4.05 11.93
CA SER A 16 2.96 3.88 10.54
C SER A 16 4.08 3.37 9.65
N LEU A 17 5.30 3.89 9.84
CA LEU A 17 6.49 3.36 9.18
C LEU A 17 6.72 1.89 9.49
N GLN A 18 6.57 1.50 10.77
CA GLN A 18 6.73 0.12 11.18
C GLN A 18 5.63 -0.77 10.57
N LYS A 19 4.38 -0.29 10.51
CA LYS A 19 3.29 -1.02 9.85
C LYS A 19 3.55 -1.22 8.36
N ILE A 20 3.93 -0.18 7.62
CA ILE A 20 4.29 -0.28 6.19
C ILE A 20 5.42 -1.31 5.99
N VAL A 21 6.48 -1.24 6.81
CA VAL A 21 7.59 -2.20 6.73
C VAL A 21 7.10 -3.63 6.96
N ASN A 22 6.26 -3.86 7.97
CA ASN A 22 5.71 -5.18 8.26
C ASN A 22 4.84 -5.69 7.10
N ILE A 23 3.99 -4.84 6.52
CA ILE A 23 3.15 -5.16 5.36
C ILE A 23 4.03 -5.59 4.18
N VAL A 24 5.03 -4.79 3.82
CA VAL A 24 5.94 -5.08 2.71
C VAL A 24 6.68 -6.39 2.93
N GLN A 25 7.17 -6.65 4.15
CA GLN A 25 7.86 -7.90 4.45
C GLN A 25 6.92 -9.10 4.39
N ASN A 26 5.71 -8.99 4.89
CA ASN A 26 4.70 -10.05 4.80
C ASN A 26 4.36 -10.38 3.35
N VAL A 27 4.13 -9.36 2.51
CA VAL A 27 3.86 -9.55 1.07
C VAL A 27 5.08 -10.16 0.37
N ARG A 28 6.31 -9.71 0.68
CA ARG A 28 7.54 -10.31 0.14
C ARG A 28 7.67 -11.79 0.50
N ASN A 29 7.42 -12.13 1.76
CA ASN A 29 7.50 -13.51 2.23
C ASN A 29 6.48 -14.40 1.51
N GLN A 30 5.23 -13.94 1.37
CA GLN A 30 4.20 -14.68 0.64
C GLN A 30 4.52 -14.83 -0.84
N THR A 31 4.98 -13.76 -1.50
CA THR A 31 5.27 -13.78 -2.94
C THR A 31 6.48 -14.65 -3.29
N THR A 32 7.53 -14.62 -2.46
CA THR A 32 8.74 -15.44 -2.62
C THR A 32 8.44 -16.95 -2.61
N LEU A 33 7.46 -17.40 -1.82
CA LEU A 33 7.04 -18.81 -1.77
C LEU A 33 6.43 -19.31 -3.08
N THR A 34 5.90 -18.40 -3.90
CA THR A 34 5.18 -18.77 -5.13
C THR A 34 6.04 -18.72 -6.39
N SER A 35 7.30 -18.24 -6.29
CA SER A 35 8.31 -18.01 -7.38
C SER A 35 7.87 -17.12 -8.55
N LYS A 36 6.57 -16.94 -8.76
CA LYS A 36 5.97 -16.17 -9.85
C LYS A 36 5.74 -14.72 -9.48
N TYR A 37 5.63 -14.42 -8.19
CA TYR A 37 5.38 -13.08 -7.69
C TYR A 37 6.59 -12.53 -6.93
N ILE A 38 6.83 -11.22 -7.07
CA ILE A 38 7.87 -10.50 -6.33
C ILE A 38 7.31 -9.14 -5.91
N ALA A 39 7.49 -8.77 -4.64
CA ALA A 39 7.14 -7.43 -4.15
C ALA A 39 8.38 -6.54 -3.96
N LYS A 40 8.42 -5.41 -4.67
CA LYS A 40 9.42 -4.35 -4.48
C LYS A 40 8.76 -3.16 -3.81
N ALA A 41 9.52 -2.40 -3.03
CA ALA A 41 8.98 -1.22 -2.38
C ALA A 41 10.05 -0.14 -2.24
N GLN A 42 9.62 1.12 -2.36
CA GLN A 42 10.49 2.28 -2.33
C GLN A 42 9.74 3.52 -1.84
N LEU A 43 10.51 4.49 -1.36
CA LEU A 43 10.00 5.85 -1.21
C LEU A 43 9.61 6.40 -2.58
N TYR A 44 8.43 7.00 -2.64
CA TYR A 44 7.96 7.77 -3.77
C TYR A 44 7.84 9.25 -3.35
N ARG A 45 7.63 10.15 -4.31
CA ARG A 45 7.63 11.59 -4.04
C ARG A 45 6.53 11.97 -3.04
N ASP A 46 6.72 13.08 -2.34
CA ASP A 46 5.68 13.80 -1.59
C ASP A 46 4.92 12.96 -0.54
N GLY A 47 5.67 12.23 0.31
CA GLY A 47 5.06 11.48 1.42
C GLY A 47 4.35 10.19 1.02
N VAL A 48 4.59 9.71 -0.19
CA VAL A 48 4.08 8.44 -0.67
C VAL A 48 5.11 7.33 -0.46
N TYR A 49 4.68 6.20 0.07
CA TYR A 49 5.45 4.97 0.01
C TYR A 49 4.84 4.02 -1.01
N LEU A 50 5.65 3.54 -1.97
CA LEU A 50 5.17 2.74 -3.08
C LEU A 50 5.61 1.28 -2.90
N MET A 51 4.66 0.37 -2.94
CA MET A 51 4.88 -1.07 -3.08
C MET A 51 4.34 -1.55 -4.42
N ILE A 52 5.17 -2.23 -5.21
CA ILE A 52 4.78 -2.82 -6.51
C ILE A 52 4.92 -4.33 -6.41
N VAL A 53 3.85 -5.04 -6.76
CA VAL A 53 3.82 -6.48 -6.94
C VAL A 53 4.00 -6.79 -8.42
N TYR A 54 4.98 -7.64 -8.71
CA TYR A 54 5.30 -8.13 -10.04
C TYR A 54 4.85 -9.57 -10.16
N LYS A 55 4.42 -9.97 -11.36
CA LYS A 55 4.22 -11.36 -11.78
C LYS A 55 5.04 -11.62 -13.04
N ASN A 56 5.99 -12.56 -12.99
CA ASN A 56 6.91 -12.83 -14.11
C ASN A 56 7.52 -11.53 -14.68
N GLU A 57 8.10 -10.69 -13.82
CA GLU A 57 8.72 -9.39 -14.16
C GLU A 57 7.79 -8.27 -14.63
N MET A 58 6.50 -8.54 -14.88
CA MET A 58 5.50 -7.53 -15.20
C MET A 58 4.85 -6.98 -13.92
N SER A 59 4.75 -5.66 -13.76
CA SER A 59 4.01 -5.06 -12.65
C SER A 59 2.53 -5.37 -12.78
N VAL A 60 1.94 -6.00 -11.75
CA VAL A 60 0.52 -6.36 -11.75
C VAL A 60 -0.30 -5.47 -10.84
N ASN A 61 0.23 -5.07 -9.70
CA ASN A 61 -0.45 -4.15 -8.78
C ASN A 61 0.53 -3.23 -8.11
N SER A 62 0.12 -1.99 -7.88
CA SER A 62 0.88 -1.00 -7.13
C SER A 62 0.03 -0.43 -6.01
N PHE A 63 0.59 -0.37 -4.82
CA PHE A 63 -0.03 0.13 -3.60
C PHE A 63 0.75 1.36 -3.15
N TYR A 64 0.06 2.49 -3.15
CA TYR A 64 0.58 3.77 -2.74
C TYR A 64 0.06 4.02 -1.34
N PHE A 65 0.92 4.00 -0.33
CA PHE A 65 0.57 4.40 1.03
C PHE A 65 0.79 5.90 1.13
N LEU A 66 -0.24 6.64 1.52
CA LEU A 66 -0.22 8.10 1.61
C LEU A 66 -0.33 8.52 3.08
N ALA A 67 0.55 9.45 3.47
CA ALA A 67 0.56 9.99 4.82
C ALA A 67 -0.60 10.99 5.03
N GLY A 68 -1.22 10.93 6.21
CA GLY A 68 -2.09 11.98 6.73
C GLY A 68 -1.32 13.06 7.50
N ASP A 69 -2.06 13.98 8.10
CA ASP A 69 -1.48 15.17 8.74
C ASP A 69 -0.63 14.87 9.98
N LYS A 70 -0.87 13.75 10.67
CA LYS A 70 -0.06 13.30 11.82
C LYS A 70 0.91 12.17 11.45
N GLY A 71 1.09 11.95 10.15
CA GLY A 71 1.95 10.91 9.59
C GLY A 71 1.43 9.48 9.75
N GLU A 72 0.15 9.31 10.04
CA GLU A 72 -0.58 8.07 9.89
C GLU A 72 -0.71 7.68 8.40
N ILE A 73 -0.94 6.40 8.12
CA ILE A 73 -1.41 5.96 6.81
C ILE A 73 -2.87 6.38 6.72
N ASN A 74 -3.16 7.46 6.01
CA ASN A 74 -4.52 7.95 5.87
C ASN A 74 -5.27 7.18 4.79
N ASN A 75 -4.62 6.97 3.65
CA ASN A 75 -5.20 6.24 2.54
C ASN A 75 -4.19 5.38 1.77
N ILE A 76 -4.72 4.38 1.07
CA ILE A 76 -3.98 3.48 0.20
C ILE A 76 -4.63 3.50 -1.18
N ALA A 77 -3.91 3.98 -2.19
CA ALA A 77 -4.36 3.90 -3.58
C ALA A 77 -3.81 2.62 -4.25
N ILE A 78 -4.71 1.86 -4.89
CA ILE A 78 -4.40 0.59 -5.56
C ILE A 78 -4.56 0.73 -7.06
N TYR A 79 -3.47 0.52 -7.80
CA TYR A 79 -3.44 0.50 -9.25
C TYR A 79 -3.18 -0.92 -9.77
N GLY A 80 -3.55 -1.17 -11.02
CA GLY A 80 -3.19 -2.39 -11.76
C GLY A 80 -4.36 -3.33 -12.01
N LEU A 81 -4.12 -4.63 -11.87
CA LEU A 81 -5.08 -5.66 -12.25
C LEU A 81 -6.13 -5.91 -11.17
N SER A 82 -7.29 -6.42 -11.59
CA SER A 82 -8.35 -6.90 -10.68
C SER A 82 -8.86 -5.87 -9.67
N LEU A 83 -8.87 -4.58 -10.04
CA LEU A 83 -9.29 -3.49 -9.15
C LEU A 83 -10.68 -3.70 -8.56
N GLU A 84 -11.66 -4.12 -9.35
CA GLU A 84 -12.99 -4.45 -8.83
C GLU A 84 -12.97 -5.61 -7.84
N GLY A 85 -12.09 -6.60 -8.05
CA GLY A 85 -11.90 -7.71 -7.13
C GLY A 85 -11.33 -7.24 -5.80
N HIS A 86 -10.32 -6.37 -5.84
CA HIS A 86 -9.80 -5.72 -4.64
C HIS A 86 -10.88 -4.90 -3.94
N LEU A 87 -11.60 -4.05 -4.66
CA LEU A 87 -12.68 -3.23 -4.12
C LEU A 87 -13.75 -4.07 -3.42
N ARG A 88 -14.26 -5.11 -4.09
CA ARG A 88 -15.26 -6.02 -3.52
C ARG A 88 -14.76 -6.72 -2.27
N ALA A 89 -13.51 -7.21 -2.28
CA ALA A 89 -12.91 -7.86 -1.12
C ALA A 89 -12.78 -6.89 0.06
N ILE A 90 -12.30 -5.67 -0.18
CA ILE A 90 -12.10 -4.64 0.84
C ILE A 90 -13.43 -4.15 1.41
N GLN A 91 -14.42 -3.88 0.57
CA GLN A 91 -15.76 -3.46 1.02
C GLN A 91 -16.46 -4.57 1.82
N SER A 92 -16.21 -5.83 1.48
CA SER A 92 -16.78 -6.96 2.22
C SER A 92 -16.10 -7.20 3.57
N SER A 93 -14.77 -7.01 3.66
CA SER A 93 -14.00 -7.29 4.88
C SER A 93 -13.81 -6.06 5.77
N MET A 94 -14.01 -4.86 5.22
CA MET A 94 -13.63 -3.57 5.80
C MET A 94 -12.19 -3.57 6.36
N THR A 95 -11.29 -4.30 5.69
CA THR A 95 -9.89 -4.44 6.08
C THR A 95 -8.97 -4.55 4.87
N ILE A 96 -7.76 -4.00 4.98
CA ILE A 96 -6.68 -4.19 4.00
C ILE A 96 -5.34 -4.31 4.72
N PHE A 97 -4.56 -5.35 4.40
CA PHE A 97 -3.29 -5.64 5.09
C PHE A 97 -3.38 -5.72 6.63
N GLY A 98 -4.56 -6.07 7.14
CA GLY A 98 -4.85 -6.09 8.59
C GLY A 98 -5.15 -4.71 9.20
N LEU A 99 -5.21 -3.65 8.40
CA LEU A 99 -5.63 -2.31 8.81
C LEU A 99 -7.15 -2.15 8.62
N PRO A 100 -7.85 -1.52 9.58
CA PRO A 100 -9.27 -1.23 9.47
C PRO A 100 -9.54 -0.17 8.39
N VAL A 101 -10.54 -0.41 7.56
CA VAL A 101 -10.95 0.49 6.47
C VAL A 101 -12.20 1.26 6.89
N GLU A 102 -12.21 2.57 6.64
CA GLU A 102 -13.38 3.43 6.80
C GLU A 102 -14.25 3.39 5.54
N SER A 103 -13.64 3.56 4.36
CA SER A 103 -14.32 3.47 3.08
C SER A 103 -13.37 3.04 1.95
N ALA A 104 -13.94 2.46 0.91
CA ALA A 104 -13.22 2.15 -0.32
C ALA A 104 -14.13 2.34 -1.53
N PHE A 105 -13.61 2.97 -2.57
CA PHE A 105 -14.34 3.21 -3.81
C PHE A 105 -13.40 3.25 -5.02
N MET A 106 -14.00 3.11 -6.20
CA MET A 106 -13.30 3.29 -7.45
C MET A 106 -13.18 4.77 -7.76
N ASP A 107 -11.99 5.22 -8.12
CA ASP A 107 -11.72 6.57 -8.59
C ASP A 107 -11.20 6.53 -10.04
N PHE A 108 -11.47 7.59 -10.77
CA PHE A 108 -11.26 7.72 -12.20
C PHE A 108 -10.44 8.98 -12.49
N GLY A 109 -9.26 9.08 -11.85
CA GLY A 109 -8.26 10.11 -12.16
C GLY A 109 -7.69 9.95 -13.57
N ARG A 110 -6.36 10.11 -13.74
CA ARG A 110 -5.73 9.85 -15.05
C ARG A 110 -5.80 8.38 -15.46
N GLU A 111 -5.75 7.50 -14.48
CA GLU A 111 -5.94 6.06 -14.61
C GLU A 111 -6.93 5.62 -13.54
N GLN A 112 -7.63 4.51 -13.75
CA GLN A 112 -8.54 3.95 -12.76
C GLN A 112 -7.76 3.36 -11.59
N TYR A 113 -8.21 3.62 -10.37
CA TYR A 113 -7.64 3.03 -9.15
C TYR A 113 -8.71 2.83 -8.08
N VAL A 114 -8.40 1.99 -7.09
CA VAL A 114 -9.20 1.92 -5.87
C VAL A 114 -8.57 2.82 -4.83
N ASP A 115 -9.33 3.78 -4.31
CA ASP A 115 -8.94 4.59 -3.17
C ASP A 115 -9.51 3.96 -1.89
N VAL A 116 -8.68 3.83 -0.87
CA VAL A 116 -9.01 3.15 0.39
C VAL A 116 -8.64 4.05 1.55
N TYR A 117 -9.65 4.58 2.25
CA TYR A 117 -9.47 5.38 3.46
C TYR A 117 -9.46 4.50 4.68
N LEU A 118 -8.46 4.66 5.54
CA LEU A 118 -8.31 3.86 6.76
C LEU A 118 -9.01 4.53 7.94
N LYS A 119 -9.40 3.72 8.94
CA LYS A 119 -9.76 4.25 10.26
C LYS A 119 -8.49 4.60 11.04
N GLU A 120 -8.66 5.40 12.10
CA GLU A 120 -7.61 5.51 13.11
C GLU A 120 -7.27 4.13 13.70
N TYR A 121 -5.98 3.90 13.97
CA TYR A 121 -5.43 2.61 14.40
C TYR A 121 -4.31 2.77 15.43
#